data_AF-A0A2W4JPM1-F1
#
_entry.id   AF-A0A2W4JPM1-F1
#
_cell.length_a   1.000
_cell.length_b   1.000
_cell.length_c   1.000
_cell.angle_alpha   90.00
_cell.angle_beta   90.00
_cell.angle_gamma   90.00
#
_symmetry.space_group_name_H-M   'P 1'
#
loop_
_entity.id
_entity.type
_entity.pdbx_description
1 polymer ?
#
loop_
_entity_poly.entity_id
_entity_poly.type
_entity_poly.pdbx_seq_one_letter_code
_entity_poly.pdbx_strand_id
1 'polypeptide(L)' 'MSRTERPPLPERLPVPAVDAHTHLDACGARTADDVTDMLGRAEAAGVTRAVTVADDLASA' A
#
# COMPACT_ATOMS: atom_id res chain seq x y z
N MET A 1 -21.18 -1.24 7.97
CA MET A 1 -19.98 -0.64 7.36
C MET A 1 -20.06 0.86 7.55
N SER A 2 -19.23 1.40 8.44
CA SER A 2 -19.01 2.86 8.49
C SER A 2 -18.36 3.30 7.18
N ARG A 3 -18.59 4.55 6.75
CA ARG A 3 -17.88 5.13 5.59
C ARG A 3 -16.34 5.16 5.77
N THR A 4 -15.86 5.00 7.00
CA THR A 4 -14.42 4.97 7.35
C THR A 4 -13.85 3.57 7.56
N GLU A 5 -14.67 2.52 7.53
CA GLU A 5 -14.20 1.15 7.70
C GLU A 5 -13.56 0.66 6.40
N ARG A 6 -12.29 0.20 6.47
CA ARG A 6 -11.61 -0.37 5.31
C ARG A 6 -12.26 -1.71 4.93
N PRO A 7 -12.41 -2.02 3.64
CA PRO A 7 -12.89 -3.32 3.22
C PRO A 7 -11.97 -4.45 3.73
N PRO A 8 -12.50 -5.68 3.86
CA PRO A 8 -11.67 -6.84 4.15
C PRO A 8 -10.61 -7.04 3.06
N LEU A 9 -9.55 -7.78 3.38
CA LEU A 9 -8.54 -8.12 2.38
C LEU A 9 -9.18 -8.94 1.24
N PRO A 10 -8.83 -8.66 -0.03
CA PRO A 10 -9.26 -9.48 -1.14
C PRO A 10 -8.61 -10.86 -1.08
N GLU A 11 -9.11 -11.79 -1.90
CA GLU A 11 -8.38 -13.03 -2.18
C GLU A 11 -6.99 -12.70 -2.74
N ARG A 12 -6.00 -13.49 -2.33
CA ARG A 12 -4.62 -13.32 -2.76
C ARG A 12 -4.50 -13.54 -4.27
N LEU A 13 -3.72 -12.70 -4.95
CA LEU A 13 -3.42 -12.87 -6.37
C LEU A 13 -2.77 -14.24 -6.65
N PRO A 14 -3.08 -14.86 -7.80
CA PRO A 14 -2.63 -16.22 -8.14
C PRO A 14 -1.12 -16.30 -8.39
N VAL A 15 -0.47 -15.15 -8.65
CA VAL A 15 0.98 -15.03 -8.81
C VAL A 15 1.49 -13.78 -8.06
N PRO A 16 2.75 -13.76 -7.62
CA PRO A 16 3.34 -12.56 -7.01
C PRO A 16 3.29 -11.38 -7.97
N ALA A 17 2.68 -10.27 -7.52
CA ALA A 17 2.61 -9.04 -8.29
C ALA A 17 3.62 -8.01 -7.78
N VAL A 18 4.02 -7.11 -8.69
CA VAL A 18 4.72 -5.87 -8.38
C VAL A 18 3.74 -4.73 -8.59
N ASP A 19 3.53 -3.93 -7.55
CA ASP A 19 2.88 -2.62 -7.73
C ASP A 19 3.90 -1.68 -8.37
N ALA A 20 3.75 -1.45 -9.66
CA ALA A 20 4.69 -0.65 -10.43
C ALA A 20 4.56 0.85 -10.15
N HIS A 21 3.49 1.30 -9.47
CA HIS A 21 3.26 2.71 -9.22
C HIS A 21 2.25 2.93 -8.09
N THR A 22 2.75 3.42 -6.95
CA THR A 22 1.93 3.88 -5.83
C THR A 22 2.52 5.14 -5.21
N HIS A 23 1.78 5.77 -4.29
CA HIS A 23 2.21 6.94 -3.55
C HIS A 23 1.88 6.72 -2.07
N LEU A 24 2.81 6.14 -1.31
CA LEU A 24 2.54 5.74 0.08
C LEU A 24 2.21 6.95 0.97
N ASP A 25 2.81 8.10 0.70
CA ASP A 25 2.56 9.37 1.38
C ASP A 25 1.14 9.91 1.12
N ALA A 26 0.67 10.00 -0.14
CA ALA A 26 -0.75 10.32 -0.40
C ALA A 26 -1.72 9.27 0.12
N CYS A 27 -1.32 8.00 0.13
CA CYS A 27 -2.12 6.94 0.75
C CYS A 27 -2.18 7.06 2.28
N GLY A 28 -1.42 7.99 2.88
CA GLY A 28 -1.53 8.38 4.28
C GLY A 28 -0.41 7.88 5.19
N ALA A 29 0.65 7.27 4.64
CA ALA A 29 1.81 6.88 5.42
C ALA A 29 2.57 8.12 5.91
N ARG A 30 2.85 8.20 7.20
CA ARG A 30 3.64 9.29 7.81
C ARG A 30 4.83 8.78 8.62
N THR A 31 4.82 7.50 8.96
CA THR A 31 5.82 6.83 9.79
C THR A 31 6.23 5.50 9.16
N ALA A 32 7.35 4.94 9.62
CA ALA A 32 7.79 3.62 9.19
C ALA A 32 6.79 2.51 9.55
N ASP A 33 6.06 2.67 10.66
CA ASP A 33 5.01 1.74 11.07
C ASP A 33 3.83 1.78 10.10
N ASP A 34 3.42 2.97 9.64
CA ASP A 34 2.36 3.10 8.62
C ASP A 34 2.75 2.38 7.32
N VAL A 35 4.01 2.54 6.89
CA VAL A 35 4.55 1.86 5.70
C VAL A 35 4.51 0.34 5.89
N THR A 36 4.92 -0.14 7.06
CA THR A 36 4.92 -1.57 7.39
C THR A 36 3.52 -2.14 7.36
N ASP A 37 2.55 -1.46 7.97
CA ASP A 37 1.14 -1.88 7.98
C ASP A 37 0.53 -1.90 6.57
N MET A 38 0.83 -0.89 5.76
CA MET A 38 0.31 -0.78 4.39
C MET A 38 0.91 -1.84 3.48
N LEU A 39 2.23 -2.03 3.51
CA LEU A 39 2.90 -3.04 2.70
C LEU A 39 2.57 -4.47 3.18
N GLY A 40 2.39 -4.69 4.48
CA GLY A 40 1.93 -5.98 5.00
C GLY A 40 0.54 -6.37 4.49
N ARG A 41 -0.38 -5.39 4.38
CA ARG A 41 -1.69 -5.61 3.73
C ARG A 41 -1.57 -5.90 2.24
N ALA A 42 -0.66 -5.22 1.54
CA ALA A 42 -0.39 -5.45 0.12
C ALA A 42 0.18 -6.85 -0.12
N GLU A 43 1.12 -7.28 0.72
CA GLU A 43 1.73 -8.61 0.67
C GLU A 43 0.70 -9.71 0.92
N ALA A 44 -0.22 -9.52 1.87
CA ALA A 44 -1.32 -10.44 2.12
C ALA A 44 -2.24 -10.62 0.90
N ALA A 45 -2.41 -9.58 0.08
CA ALA A 45 -3.11 -9.62 -1.20
C ALA A 45 -2.27 -10.18 -2.36
N GLY A 46 -0.97 -10.45 -2.16
CA GLY A 46 -0.06 -11.03 -3.16
C GLY A 46 0.79 -10.00 -3.91
N VAL A 47 0.75 -8.73 -3.52
CA VAL A 47 1.65 -7.67 -4.00
C VAL A 47 2.93 -7.71 -3.17
N THR A 48 3.99 -8.29 -3.73
CA THR A 48 5.22 -8.62 -2.98
C THR A 48 6.31 -7.57 -3.08
N ARG A 49 6.15 -6.61 -3.99
CA ARG A 49 7.09 -5.51 -4.23
C ARG A 49 6.28 -4.28 -4.67
N ALA A 50 6.78 -3.10 -4.36
CA ALA A 50 6.14 -1.85 -4.76
C ALA A 50 7.19 -0.81 -5.17
N VAL A 51 6.83 0.04 -6.12
CA VAL A 51 7.52 1.29 -6.43
C VAL A 51 6.65 2.43 -5.91
N THR A 52 7.10 3.08 -4.84
CA THR A 52 6.47 4.32 -4.39
C THR A 52 7.12 5.51 -5.08
N VAL A 53 6.29 6.37 -5.64
CA VAL A 53 6.68 7.61 -6.31
C VAL A 53 6.29 8.76 -5.39
N ALA A 54 7.16 9.77 -5.26
CA ALA A 54 6.82 10.98 -4.51
C ALA A 54 5.73 11.78 -5.25
N ASP A 55 4.72 12.26 -4.52
CA ASP A 55 3.67 13.13 -5.10
C ASP A 55 4.13 14.56 -5.35
N ASP A 56 5.07 15.04 -4.56
CA ASP A 56 5.68 16.36 -4.70
C ASP A 56 7.17 16.36 -4.30
N LEU A 57 7.80 17.53 -4.39
CA LEU A 57 9.22 17.68 -4.09
C LEU A 57 9.55 17.50 -2.61
N ALA A 58 8.61 17.78 -1.70
CA ALA A 58 8.83 17.57 -0.27
C ALA A 58 8.76 16.07 0.10
N SER A 59 8.01 15.30 -0.67
CA SER A 59 7.91 13.83 -0.56
C SER A 59 9.05 13.07 -1.26
N ALA A 60 9.93 13.75 -2.01
CA ALA A 60 10.99 13.14 -2.83
C ALA A 60 12.22 12.66 -2.05
#